data_AF-A0A519P1G8-F1
#
_entry.id   AF-A0A519P1G8-F1
#
_cell.length_a   1.000
_cell.length_b   1.000
_cell.length_c   1.000
_cell.angle_alpha   90.00
_cell.angle_beta   90.00
_cell.angle_gamma   90.00
#
_symmetry.space_group_name_H-M   'P 1'
#
loop_
_entity.id
_entity.type
_entity.pdbx_description
1 polymer ?
#
loop_
_entity_poly.entity_id
_entity_poly.type
_entity_poly.pdbx_seq_one_letter_code
_entity_poly.pdbx_strand_id
1 'polypeptide(L)'
;MTTASEPLPAPTRTGLLADNPRPEIVIGGAVAFAFFVLFLGWAAFVPLDAGAYAPGKIVVSGSRQAVQHREGGIVSALHVSEGDHVVAGQVLVEIAGPDLRATERGLAAQVFS
;
A
#
# COMPACT_ATOMS: atom_id res chain seq x y z
N MET A 1 50.17 28.32 78.69
CA MET A 1 48.95 27.53 78.98
C MET A 1 47.74 28.37 78.59
N THR A 2 46.80 27.76 77.89
CA THR A 2 45.38 28.10 77.75
C THR A 2 44.99 29.33 76.90
N THR A 3 44.51 29.16 75.66
CA THR A 3 43.14 28.85 75.16
C THR A 3 42.25 30.08 75.03
N ALA A 4 41.98 30.52 73.79
CA ALA A 4 40.72 31.14 73.40
C ALA A 4 40.49 30.88 71.91
N SER A 5 39.57 29.96 71.65
CA SER A 5 39.05 29.54 70.36
C SER A 5 38.36 30.69 69.63
N GLU A 6 38.87 31.06 68.46
CA GLU A 6 38.20 31.97 67.53
C GLU A 6 36.90 31.30 67.03
N PRO A 7 35.72 31.91 67.24
CA PRO A 7 34.47 31.31 66.82
C PRO A 7 34.34 31.41 65.29
N LEU A 8 34.15 30.27 64.63
CA LEU A 8 33.92 30.21 63.18
C LEU A 8 32.78 31.16 62.78
N PRO A 9 32.92 31.90 61.66
CA PRO A 9 31.84 32.73 61.13
C PRO A 9 30.62 31.84 60.84
N ALA A 10 29.51 32.11 61.52
CA ALA A 10 28.28 31.36 61.33
C ALA A 10 27.79 31.52 59.89
N PRO A 11 27.40 30.44 59.20
CA PRO A 11 26.87 30.54 57.84
C PRO A 11 25.61 31.40 57.85
N THR A 12 25.61 32.48 57.07
CA THR A 12 24.45 33.34 56.86
C THR A 12 23.35 32.52 56.20
N ARG A 13 22.37 32.08 57.00
CA ARG A 13 21.20 31.33 56.53
C ARG A 13 20.23 32.29 55.83
N THR A 14 20.59 32.77 54.65
CA THR A 14 19.83 33.75 53.87
C THR A 14 18.58 33.17 53.20
N GLY A 15 18.34 31.85 53.27
CA GLY A 15 17.23 31.20 52.54
C GLY A 15 16.35 30.22 53.35
N LEU A 16 16.50 30.13 54.67
CA LEU A 16 15.89 29.02 55.42
C LEU A 16 14.43 29.20 55.85
N LEU A 17 13.75 30.30 55.50
CA LEU A 17 12.44 30.64 56.07
C LEU A 17 11.40 31.26 55.11
N ALA A 18 11.55 31.13 53.80
CA ALA A 18 10.51 31.59 52.86
C ALA A 18 10.28 30.60 51.72
N ASP A 19 10.10 29.32 52.08
CA ASP A 19 9.66 28.27 51.15
C ASP A 19 8.14 28.11 51.32
N ASN A 20 7.37 28.86 50.54
CA ASN A 20 5.91 28.77 50.55
C ASN A 20 5.49 27.92 49.35
N PRO A 21 5.07 26.65 49.53
CA PRO A 21 4.87 25.68 48.43
C PRO A 21 3.60 25.92 47.59
N ARG A 22 2.77 26.90 47.97
CA ARG A 22 1.47 27.17 47.32
C ARG A 22 1.62 27.64 45.87
N PRO A 23 2.43 28.66 45.54
CA PRO A 23 2.67 29.06 44.15
C PRO A 23 3.19 27.91 43.28
N GLU A 24 4.06 27.05 43.79
CA GLU A 24 4.65 25.93 43.04
C GLU A 24 3.60 24.87 42.71
N ILE A 25 2.70 24.55 43.65
CA ILE A 25 1.58 23.63 43.41
C ILE A 25 0.59 24.22 42.41
N VAL A 26 0.29 25.52 42.51
CA VAL A 26 -0.63 26.19 41.58
C VAL A 26 -0.03 26.30 40.18
N ILE A 27 1.25 26.63 40.06
CA ILE A 27 1.96 26.70 38.78
C ILE A 27 2.06 25.30 38.16
N GLY A 28 2.45 24.29 38.96
CA GLY A 28 2.50 22.90 38.50
C GLY A 28 1.13 22.39 38.04
N GLY A 29 0.08 22.66 38.81
CA GLY A 29 -1.30 22.34 38.45
C GLY A 29 -1.78 23.06 37.18
N ALA A 30 -1.45 24.34 37.03
CA ALA A 30 -1.81 25.12 35.85
C ALA A 30 -1.09 24.60 34.58
N VAL A 31 0.19 24.24 34.69
CA VAL A 31 0.96 23.65 33.58
C VAL A 31 0.40 22.28 33.19
N ALA A 32 0.10 21.43 34.18
CA ALA A 32 -0.52 20.13 33.91
C ALA A 32 -1.88 20.29 33.24
N PHE A 33 -2.74 21.18 33.75
CA PHE A 33 -4.04 21.45 33.16
C PHE A 33 -3.93 21.97 31.72
N ALA A 34 -3.04 22.94 31.47
CA ALA A 34 -2.79 23.48 30.12
C ALA A 34 -2.31 22.39 29.15
N PHE A 35 -1.44 21.48 29.59
CA PHE A 35 -0.98 20.35 28.79
C PHE A 35 -2.13 19.44 28.36
N PHE A 36 -2.99 19.04 29.28
CA PHE A 36 -4.13 18.19 28.96
C PHE A 36 -5.13 18.89 28.04
N VAL A 37 -5.45 20.16 28.30
CA VAL A 37 -6.36 20.93 27.43
C VAL A 37 -5.80 21.05 26.02
N LEU A 38 -4.50 21.34 25.89
CA LEU A 38 -3.87 21.45 24.58
C LEU A 38 -3.83 20.10 23.86
N PHE A 39 -3.45 19.03 24.57
CA PHE A 39 -3.33 17.69 24.00
C PHE A 39 -4.69 17.13 23.57
N LEU A 40 -5.69 17.14 24.46
CA LEU A 40 -7.03 16.63 24.16
C LEU A 40 -7.76 17.52 23.16
N GLY A 41 -7.60 18.84 23.30
CA GLY A 41 -8.14 19.81 22.36
C GLY A 41 -7.61 19.55 20.96
N TRP A 42 -6.29 19.49 20.79
CA TRP A 42 -5.67 19.19 19.50
C TRP A 42 -6.08 17.81 18.96
N ALA A 43 -6.06 16.77 19.79
CA ALA A 43 -6.42 15.40 19.37
C ALA A 43 -7.86 15.28 18.86
N ALA A 44 -8.79 16.07 19.40
CA ALA A 44 -10.18 16.09 18.93
C ALA A 44 -10.34 16.70 17.53
N PHE A 45 -9.41 17.56 17.10
CA PHE A 45 -9.42 18.16 15.75
C PHE A 45 -8.62 17.34 14.73
N VAL A 46 -7.85 16.33 15.17
CA VAL A 46 -7.12 15.47 14.24
C VAL A 46 -8.12 14.53 13.55
N PRO A 47 -8.23 14.58 12.21
CA PRO A 47 -9.06 13.63 11.49
C PRO A 47 -8.50 12.22 11.66
N LEU A 48 -9.29 11.34 12.30
CA LEU A 48 -8.97 9.93 12.50
C LEU A 48 -9.12 9.10 11.22
N ASP A 49 -9.49 9.75 10.10
CA ASP A 49 -9.66 9.16 8.77
C ASP A 49 -8.30 8.82 8.12
N ALA A 50 -7.51 7.99 8.80
CA ALA A 50 -6.52 7.15 8.16
C ALA A 50 -7.25 5.91 7.57
N GLY A 51 -8.15 6.15 6.62
CA GLY A 51 -8.77 5.09 5.84
C GLY A 51 -7.70 4.37 5.03
N ALA A 52 -7.54 3.05 5.23
CA ALA A 52 -6.65 2.24 4.42
C ALA A 52 -7.21 2.15 2.99
N TYR A 53 -6.72 3.01 2.09
CA TYR A 53 -7.02 2.92 0.66
C TYR A 53 -6.28 1.72 0.07
N ALA A 54 -6.95 0.56 0.03
CA ALA A 54 -6.47 -0.61 -0.68
C ALA A 54 -7.16 -0.71 -2.05
N PRO A 55 -6.41 -0.71 -3.17
CA PRO A 55 -7.00 -0.98 -4.48
C PRO A 55 -7.44 -2.45 -4.54
N GLY A 56 -8.75 -2.68 -4.38
CA GLY A 56 -9.37 -3.99 -4.58
C GLY A 56 -9.62 -4.26 -6.06
N LYS A 57 -8.94 -5.24 -6.65
CA LYS A 57 -9.24 -5.72 -8.00
C LYS A 57 -10.27 -6.85 -7.92
N ILE A 58 -11.50 -6.58 -8.33
CA ILE A 58 -12.54 -7.60 -8.47
C ILE A 58 -12.24 -8.38 -9.75
N VAL A 59 -11.64 -9.57 -9.60
CA VAL A 59 -11.52 -10.53 -10.70
C VAL A 59 -12.66 -11.53 -10.57
N VAL A 60 -13.44 -11.70 -11.63
CA VAL A 60 -14.43 -12.77 -11.71
C VAL A 60 -13.63 -14.08 -11.69
N SER A 61 -13.85 -14.96 -10.70
CA SER A 61 -13.25 -16.29 -10.66
C SER A 61 -13.90 -17.21 -11.69
N GLY A 62 -13.82 -16.82 -12.96
CA GLY A 62 -14.16 -17.66 -14.09
C GLY A 62 -12.95 -18.51 -14.43
N SER A 63 -12.91 -19.73 -13.94
CA SER A 63 -12.08 -20.78 -14.54
C SER A 63 -12.65 -21.10 -15.93
N ARG A 64 -12.42 -20.22 -16.91
CA ARG A 64 -12.40 -20.66 -18.30
C ARG A 64 -10.97 -21.08 -18.58
N GLN A 65 -10.64 -22.31 -18.20
CA GLN A 65 -9.60 -23.02 -18.92
C GLN A 65 -9.97 -22.92 -20.40
N ALA A 66 -9.23 -22.10 -21.14
CA ALA A 66 -9.27 -22.12 -22.58
C ALA A 66 -8.78 -23.51 -22.97
N VAL A 67 -9.71 -24.45 -23.16
CA VAL A 67 -9.44 -25.67 -23.91
C VAL A 67 -9.20 -25.19 -25.33
N GLN A 68 -7.94 -24.87 -25.60
CA GLN A 68 -7.45 -24.55 -26.92
C GLN A 68 -7.55 -25.87 -27.68
N HIS A 69 -8.65 -26.02 -28.41
CA HIS A 69 -8.88 -27.15 -29.29
C HIS A 69 -7.68 -27.26 -30.24
N ARG A 70 -6.88 -28.32 -30.06
CA ARG A 70 -5.64 -28.55 -30.81
C ARG A 70 -5.87 -28.87 -32.30
N GLU A 71 -7.12 -28.98 -32.76
CA GLU A 71 -7.43 -29.36 -34.16
C GLU A 71 -8.13 -28.25 -34.96
N GLY A 72 -8.27 -27.05 -34.39
CA GLY A 72 -8.79 -25.89 -35.11
C GLY A 72 -7.64 -25.25 -35.88
N GLY A 73 -7.71 -25.26 -37.22
CA GLY A 73 -6.73 -24.59 -38.07
C GLY A 73 -6.46 -23.15 -37.63
N ILE A 74 -5.24 -22.67 -37.86
CA ILE A 74 -4.80 -21.33 -37.44
C ILE A 74 -5.68 -20.30 -38.15
N VAL A 75 -6.37 -19.42 -37.42
CA VAL A 75 -7.09 -18.29 -38.02
C VAL A 75 -6.07 -17.34 -38.65
N SER A 76 -6.09 -17.18 -39.97
CA SER A 76 -5.17 -16.29 -40.69
C SER A 76 -5.65 -14.84 -40.68
N ALA A 77 -6.96 -14.61 -40.74
CA ALA A 77 -7.54 -13.28 -40.66
C ALA A 77 -8.98 -13.31 -40.09
N LEU A 78 -9.27 -12.41 -39.17
CA LEU A 78 -10.62 -12.13 -38.68
C LEU A 78 -11.06 -10.78 -39.26
N HIS A 79 -12.10 -10.78 -40.08
CA HIS A 79 -12.57 -9.61 -40.83
C HIS A 79 -13.71 -8.87 -40.13
N VAL A 80 -14.03 -9.23 -38.88
CA VAL A 80 -15.16 -8.68 -38.12
C VAL A 80 -14.82 -8.44 -36.66
N SER A 81 -15.39 -7.38 -36.08
CA SER A 81 -15.28 -7.03 -34.67
C SER A 81 -16.53 -7.44 -33.89
N GLU A 82 -16.40 -7.59 -32.57
CA GLU A 82 -17.51 -7.98 -31.71
C GLU A 82 -18.61 -6.90 -31.75
N GLY A 83 -19.82 -7.28 -32.22
CA GLY A 83 -20.96 -6.39 -32.40
C GLY A 83 -21.24 -5.95 -33.84
N ASP A 84 -20.43 -6.37 -34.82
CA ASP A 84 -20.65 -6.00 -36.23
C ASP A 84 -21.89 -6.67 -36.84
N HIS A 85 -22.68 -5.88 -37.58
CA HIS A 85 -23.78 -6.40 -38.40
C HIS A 85 -23.24 -7.01 -39.69
N VAL A 86 -23.43 -8.33 -39.85
CA VAL A 86 -22.92 -9.08 -41.01
C VAL A 86 -24.04 -9.45 -41.98
N VAL A 87 -23.74 -9.41 -43.27
CA VAL A 87 -24.67 -9.77 -44.34
C VAL A 87 -24.37 -11.18 -44.85
N ALA A 88 -25.40 -11.92 -45.29
CA ALA A 88 -25.22 -13.26 -45.84
C ALA A 88 -24.22 -13.26 -47.01
N GLY A 89 -23.17 -14.08 -46.91
CA GLY A 89 -22.09 -14.18 -47.90
C GLY A 89 -20.82 -13.39 -47.54
N GLN A 90 -20.81 -12.62 -46.46
CA GLN A 90 -19.62 -11.93 -45.97
C GLN A 90 -18.60 -12.93 -45.39
N VAL A 91 -17.34 -12.81 -45.82
CA VAL A 91 -16.23 -13.59 -45.25
C VAL A 91 -15.93 -13.06 -43.84
N LEU A 92 -16.12 -13.89 -42.84
CA LEU A 92 -15.96 -13.53 -41.42
C LEU A 92 -14.57 -13.92 -40.91
N VAL A 93 -14.15 -15.14 -41.22
CA VAL A 93 -12.94 -15.79 -40.72
C VAL A 93 -12.26 -16.50 -41.88
N GLU A 94 -10.96 -16.30 -42.02
CA GLU A 94 -10.10 -17.08 -42.89
C GLU A 94 -9.27 -18.04 -42.03
N ILE A 95 -9.28 -19.32 -42.37
CA ILE A 95 -8.55 -20.38 -41.65
C ILE A 95 -7.42 -20.85 -42.54
N ALA A 96 -6.18 -20.71 -42.08
CA ALA A 96 -5.04 -21.38 -42.70
C ALA A 96 -5.15 -22.88 -42.41
N GLY A 97 -5.37 -23.67 -43.46
CA GLY A 97 -5.39 -25.12 -43.36
C GLY A 97 -4.04 -25.65 -42.85
N PRO A 98 -4.02 -26.76 -42.08
CA PRO A 98 -2.77 -27.37 -41.66
C PRO A 98 -1.92 -27.69 -42.88
N ASP A 99 -0.59 -27.53 -42.74
CA ASP A 99 0.47 -27.76 -43.72
C ASP A 99 0.49 -29.20 -44.31
N LEU A 100 -0.58 -29.64 -44.97
CA LEU A 100 -0.60 -30.89 -45.74
C LEU A 100 0.44 -30.86 -46.87
N ARG A 101 0.88 -29.67 -47.28
CA ARG A 101 2.00 -29.47 -48.23
C ARG A 101 3.37 -29.72 -47.62
N ALA A 102 3.53 -29.72 -46.30
CA ALA A 102 4.82 -30.03 -45.66
C ALA A 102 5.07 -31.55 -45.63
N THR A 103 4.02 -32.35 -45.43
CA THR A 103 4.11 -33.81 -45.41
C THR A 103 4.44 -34.40 -46.79
N GLU A 104 3.88 -33.85 -47.88
CA GLU A 104 4.21 -34.31 -49.24
C GLU A 104 5.69 -34.08 -49.61
N ARG A 105 6.29 -32.96 -49.19
CA ARG A 105 7.71 -32.65 -49.45
C ARG A 105 8.67 -33.56 -48.68
N GLY A 106 8.31 -33.96 -47.47
CA GLY A 106 9.08 -34.91 -46.67
C GLY A 106 9.09 -36.32 -47.29
N LEU A 107 7.94 -36.75 -47.82
CA LEU A 107 7.81 -38.07 -48.47
C LEU A 107 8.57 -38.14 -49.80
N ALA A 108 8.56 -37.07 -50.59
CA ALA A 108 9.31 -37.00 -51.85
C ALA A 108 10.84 -37.07 -51.63
N ALA A 109 11.34 -36.54 -50.52
CA ALA A 109 12.75 -36.58 -50.18
C ALA A 109 13.27 -37.98 -49.81
N GLN A 110 12.38 -38.86 -49.34
CA GLN A 110 12.74 -40.21 -48.87
C GLN A 110 12.78 -41.26 -49.98
N VAL A 111 12.27 -40.94 -51.18
CA VAL A 111 12.24 -41.86 -52.33
C VAL A 111 13.48 -41.70 -53.23
N PHE A 112 14.26 -40.62 -53.07
CA PHE A 112 15.45 -40.34 -53.87
C PHE A 112 16.79 -40.53 -53.13
N SER A 113 16.81 -41.25 -51.99
CA SER A 113 18.03 -41.77 -51.36
C SER A 113 18.05 -43.29 -51.42
#